data_AF-A0A0F9FE69-F1
#
_entry.id   AF-A0A0F9FE69-F1
#
_cell.length_a   1.000
_cell.length_b   1.000
_cell.length_c   1.000
_cell.angle_alpha   90.00
_cell.angle_beta   90.00
_cell.angle_gamma   90.00
#
_symmetry.space_group_name_H-M   'P 1'
#
loop_
_entity.id
_entity.type
_entity.pdbx_description
1 polymer ?
#
loop_
_entity_poly.entity_id
_entity_poly.type
_entity_poly.pdbx_seq_one_letter_code
_entity_poly.pdbx_strand_id
1 'polypeptide(L)'
;MGQLRRGITTLFAALVLAVSLAACSANQLAVSGGALDAMGNTFVTTANLYNKLHDAGKISDSSYRKWASFAKQFKVIYPAAVETWQGLEKNPGDSDEKQKFLEKVLAIKQTLLVFYAFALDNLEVQ
;
A
#
# COMPACT_ATOMS: atom_id res chain seq x y z
N MET A 1 -10.74 -23.67 8.03
CA MET A 1 -10.59 -22.63 6.98
C MET A 1 -10.95 -21.21 7.43
N GLY A 2 -11.70 -20.99 8.52
CA GLY A 2 -12.16 -19.64 8.92
C GLY A 2 -11.11 -18.68 9.52
N GLN A 3 -10.04 -19.18 10.16
CA GLN A 3 -9.00 -18.33 10.77
C GLN A 3 -8.05 -17.71 9.73
N LEU A 4 -7.73 -18.44 8.66
CA LEU A 4 -6.85 -17.96 7.59
C LEU A 4 -7.51 -16.86 6.77
N ARG A 5 -8.80 -17.02 6.46
CA ARG A 5 -9.61 -16.01 5.78
C ARG A 5 -9.66 -14.72 6.62
N ARG A 6 -9.92 -14.84 7.94
CA ARG A 6 -9.89 -13.70 8.87
C ARG A 6 -8.53 -12.99 8.91
N GLY A 7 -7.43 -13.72 9.04
CA GLY A 7 -6.09 -13.12 9.13
C GLY A 7 -5.70 -12.30 7.90
N ILE A 8 -6.03 -12.79 6.70
CA ILE A 8 -5.82 -12.04 5.45
C ILE A 8 -6.72 -10.81 5.44
N THR A 9 -8.02 -10.94 5.74
CA THR A 9 -8.94 -9.80 5.78
C THR A 9 -8.52 -8.72 6.79
N THR A 10 -7.94 -9.10 7.94
CA THR A 10 -7.47 -8.15 8.96
C THR A 10 -6.22 -7.39 8.51
N LEU A 11 -5.23 -8.06 7.91
CA LEU A 11 -4.05 -7.39 7.36
C LEU A 11 -4.39 -6.51 6.15
N PHE A 12 -5.37 -6.95 5.35
CA PHE A 12 -6.00 -6.15 4.30
C PHE A 12 -6.63 -4.87 4.85
N ALA A 13 -7.45 -4.99 5.90
CA ALA A 13 -8.10 -3.85 6.54
C ALA A 13 -7.08 -2.90 7.16
N ALA A 14 -6.00 -3.40 7.75
CA ALA A 14 -4.92 -2.57 8.30
C ALA A 14 -4.20 -1.75 7.22
N LEU A 15 -3.92 -2.35 6.05
CA LEU A 15 -3.32 -1.65 4.92
C LEU A 15 -4.27 -0.58 4.34
N VAL A 16 -5.57 -0.88 4.23
CA VAL A 16 -6.59 0.10 3.81
C VAL A 16 -6.68 1.24 4.81
N LEU A 17 -6.73 0.92 6.10
CA LEU A 17 -6.88 1.91 7.16
C LEU A 17 -5.67 2.84 7.19
N ALA A 18 -4.45 2.32 7.06
CA ALA A 18 -3.22 3.11 6.99
C ALA A 18 -3.23 4.10 5.81
N VAL A 19 -3.71 3.67 4.63
CA VAL A 19 -3.80 4.52 3.43
C VAL A 19 -4.99 5.48 3.48
N SER A 20 -6.06 5.13 4.19
CA SER A 20 -7.26 5.96 4.34
C SER A 20 -7.05 7.05 5.40
N LEU A 21 -6.32 6.76 6.48
CA LEU A 21 -5.88 7.75 7.47
C LEU A 21 -4.99 8.83 6.83
N ALA A 22 -4.21 8.47 5.81
CA ALA A 22 -3.42 9.41 5.03
C ALA A 22 -4.26 10.35 4.13
N ALA A 23 -5.56 10.08 3.94
CA ALA A 23 -6.41 10.80 2.99
C ALA A 23 -7.55 11.61 3.63
N CYS A 24 -7.78 11.50 4.94
CA CYS A 24 -8.96 12.09 5.60
C CYS A 24 -8.74 13.46 6.25
N SER A 25 -7.56 14.07 6.18
CA SER A 25 -7.36 15.47 6.59
C SER A 25 -7.17 16.37 5.36
N ALA A 26 -8.25 17.06 4.99
CA ALA A 26 -8.25 18.13 3.98
C ALA A 26 -7.42 19.38 4.37
N ASN A 27 -6.62 19.29 5.44
CA ASN A 27 -5.55 20.20 5.80
C ASN A 27 -4.41 19.36 6.38
N GLN A 28 -3.19 19.56 5.88
CA GLN A 28 -1.94 18.87 6.25
C GLN A 28 -1.79 17.42 5.71
N LEU A 29 -0.99 17.26 4.66
CA LEU A 29 0.41 16.78 4.72
C LEU A 29 0.85 15.91 5.94
N ALA A 30 -0.05 15.11 6.52
CA ALA A 30 0.28 14.19 7.61
C ALA A 30 0.74 12.81 7.12
N VAL A 31 1.14 12.68 5.85
CA VAL A 31 2.05 11.59 5.47
C VAL A 31 3.44 12.01 5.92
N SER A 32 3.71 11.82 7.20
CA SER A 32 5.05 11.95 7.77
C SER A 32 5.92 10.78 7.32
N GLY A 33 7.24 10.89 7.52
CA GLY A 33 8.16 9.76 7.33
C GLY A 33 7.69 8.49 8.05
N GLY A 34 7.10 8.63 9.25
CA GLY A 34 6.52 7.50 9.98
C GLY A 34 5.34 6.82 9.27
N ALA A 35 4.53 7.55 8.51
CA ALA A 35 3.46 6.97 7.71
C ALA A 35 4.01 6.21 6.49
N LEU A 36 5.07 6.72 5.86
CA LEU A 36 5.79 6.00 4.80
C LEU A 36 6.41 4.71 5.38
N ASP A 37 7.12 4.78 6.50
CA ASP A 37 7.70 3.61 7.15
C ASP A 37 6.65 2.55 7.50
N ALA A 38 5.49 2.97 8.03
CA ALA A 38 4.39 2.07 8.31
C ALA A 38 3.86 1.41 7.02
N MET A 39 3.74 2.16 5.92
CA MET A 39 3.37 1.61 4.61
C MET A 39 4.40 0.60 4.10
N GLY A 40 5.70 0.91 4.18
CA GLY A 40 6.78 0.01 3.78
C GLY A 40 6.79 -1.30 4.58
N ASN A 41 6.68 -1.20 5.91
CA ASN A 41 6.62 -2.36 6.80
C ASN A 41 5.38 -3.23 6.55
N THR A 42 4.22 -2.59 6.33
CA THR A 42 2.99 -3.32 6.01
C THR A 42 3.09 -4.00 4.65
N PHE A 43 3.70 -3.34 3.66
CA PHE A 43 3.97 -3.94 2.35
C PHE A 43 4.84 -5.20 2.47
N VAL A 44 5.97 -5.12 3.18
CA VAL A 44 6.87 -6.27 3.37
C VAL A 44 6.18 -7.42 4.11
N THR A 45 5.43 -7.10 5.17
CA THR A 45 4.67 -8.10 5.93
C THR A 45 3.63 -8.79 5.06
N THR A 46 2.92 -8.01 4.24
CA THR A 46 1.92 -8.53 3.29
C THR A 46 2.58 -9.37 2.21
N ALA A 47 3.73 -8.95 1.66
CA ALA A 47 4.50 -9.72 0.68
C ALA A 47 4.89 -11.10 1.24
N ASN A 48 5.44 -11.12 2.45
CA ASN A 48 5.83 -12.35 3.12
C ASN A 48 4.64 -13.27 3.37
N LEU A 49 3.48 -12.74 3.72
CA LEU A 49 2.26 -13.53 3.85
C LEU A 49 1.84 -14.12 2.50
N TYR A 50 1.76 -13.31 1.44
CA TYR A 50 1.35 -13.76 0.12
C TYR A 50 2.26 -14.84 -0.45
N ASN A 51 3.58 -14.69 -0.28
CA ASN A 51 4.56 -15.70 -0.68
C ASN A 51 4.31 -17.01 0.08
N LYS A 52 4.23 -16.97 1.42
CA LYS A 52 3.97 -18.17 2.24
C LYS A 52 2.65 -18.87 1.88
N LEU A 53 1.60 -18.10 1.59
CA LEU A 53 0.31 -18.65 1.20
C LEU A 53 0.36 -19.29 -0.19
N HIS A 54 1.10 -18.70 -1.12
CA HIS A 54 1.27 -19.25 -2.46
C HIS A 54 2.10 -20.54 -2.42
N ASP A 55 3.24 -20.52 -1.73
CA ASP A 55 4.12 -21.68 -1.54
C ASP A 55 3.38 -22.86 -0.87
N ALA A 56 2.47 -22.56 0.07
CA ALA A 56 1.64 -23.55 0.75
C ALA A 56 0.38 -23.98 -0.05
N GLY A 57 0.22 -23.51 -1.29
CA GLY A 57 -0.95 -23.79 -2.14
C GLY A 57 -2.28 -23.26 -1.58
N LYS A 58 -2.24 -22.29 -0.66
CA LYS A 58 -3.44 -21.71 -0.01
C LYS A 58 -4.08 -20.59 -0.81
N ILE A 59 -3.35 -20.01 -1.77
CA ILE A 59 -3.90 -19.07 -2.76
C ILE A 59 -3.52 -19.54 -4.16
N SER A 60 -4.37 -19.23 -5.13
CA SER A 60 -4.13 -19.58 -6.53
C SER A 60 -3.02 -18.72 -7.14
N ASP A 61 -2.38 -19.22 -8.21
CA ASP A 61 -1.44 -18.44 -9.03
C ASP A 61 -2.08 -17.15 -9.55
N SER A 62 -3.38 -17.17 -9.87
CA SER A 62 -4.10 -15.98 -10.33
C SER A 62 -4.16 -14.92 -9.23
N SER A 63 -4.50 -15.32 -8.00
CA SER A 63 -4.51 -14.44 -6.83
C SER A 63 -3.11 -13.89 -6.53
N TYR A 64 -2.08 -14.74 -6.63
CA TYR A 64 -0.69 -14.33 -6.41
C TYR A 64 -0.18 -13.37 -7.49
N ARG A 65 -0.51 -13.61 -8.78
CA ARG A 65 -0.15 -12.71 -9.90
C ARG A 65 -0.72 -11.30 -9.72
N LYS A 66 -1.95 -11.17 -9.19
CA LYS A 66 -2.56 -9.87 -8.88
C LYS A 66 -1.76 -9.12 -7.81
N TRP A 67 -1.40 -9.81 -6.72
CA TRP A 67 -0.51 -9.27 -5.71
C TRP A 67 0.86 -8.88 -6.30
N ALA A 68 1.46 -9.75 -7.12
CA ALA A 68 2.75 -9.48 -7.74
C ALA A 68 2.72 -8.24 -8.66
N SER A 69 1.62 -8.00 -9.37
CA SER A 69 1.42 -6.80 -10.19
C SER A 69 1.40 -5.53 -9.35
N PHE A 70 0.66 -5.53 -8.24
CA PHE A 70 0.68 -4.44 -7.26
C PHE A 70 2.09 -4.24 -6.69
N ALA A 71 2.73 -5.32 -6.26
CA ALA A 71 4.06 -5.28 -5.66
C ALA A 71 5.13 -4.70 -6.60
N LYS A 72 5.01 -4.98 -7.91
CA LYS A 72 5.90 -4.41 -8.93
C LYS A 72 5.78 -2.89 -9.00
N GLN A 73 4.56 -2.35 -8.97
CA GLN A 73 4.33 -0.91 -9.01
C GLN A 73 4.73 -0.24 -7.69
N PHE A 74 4.37 -0.83 -6.55
CA PHE A 74 4.73 -0.30 -5.23
C PHE A 74 6.26 -0.17 -5.07
N LYS A 75 7.03 -1.18 -5.51
CA LYS A 75 8.51 -1.16 -5.49
C LYS A 75 9.14 -0.01 -6.30
N VAL A 76 8.42 0.55 -7.26
CA VAL A 76 8.90 1.69 -8.06
C VAL A 76 8.51 3.02 -7.42
N ILE A 77 7.25 3.14 -6.99
CA ILE A 77 6.70 4.42 -6.52
C ILE A 77 7.13 4.73 -5.08
N TYR A 78 7.20 3.72 -4.21
CA TYR A 78 7.50 3.90 -2.79
C TYR A 78 8.90 4.51 -2.53
N PRO A 79 10.01 4.01 -3.13
CA PRO A 79 11.32 4.63 -2.92
C PRO A 79 11.36 6.09 -3.36
N ALA A 80 10.71 6.43 -4.47
CA ALA A 80 10.63 7.81 -4.94
C ALA A 80 9.82 8.71 -3.98
N ALA A 81 8.77 8.18 -3.35
CA ALA A 81 8.03 8.91 -2.32
C ALA A 81 8.88 9.16 -1.07
N VAL A 82 9.69 8.18 -0.64
CA VAL A 82 10.63 8.31 0.48
C VAL A 82 11.71 9.33 0.18
N GLU A 83 12.31 9.29 -1.01
CA GLU A 83 13.32 10.26 -1.45
C GLU A 83 12.76 11.69 -1.48
N THR A 84 11.56 11.86 -2.03
CA THR A 84 10.89 13.18 -2.08
C THR A 84 10.57 13.68 -0.67
N TRP A 85 10.17 12.81 0.25
CA TRP A 85 9.97 13.17 1.66
C TRP A 85 11.27 13.62 2.34
N GLN A 86 12.38 12.93 2.09
CA GLN A 86 13.68 13.31 2.64
C GLN A 86 14.18 14.66 2.11
N GLY A 87 13.86 14.99 0.85
CA GLY A 87 14.09 16.34 0.30
C GLY A 87 13.27 17.39 1.08
N LEU A 88 11.97 17.12 1.21
CA LEU A 88 11.04 18.02 1.87
C LEU A 88 11.37 18.23 3.36
N GLU A 89 11.84 17.20 4.05
CA GLU A 89 12.29 17.29 5.45
C GLU A 89 13.48 18.24 5.59
N LYS A 90 14.38 18.26 4.61
CA LYS A 90 15.53 19.18 4.58
C LYS A 90 15.12 20.60 4.19
N ASN A 91 14.10 20.74 3.34
CA ASN A 91 13.62 22.03 2.83
C ASN A 91 12.08 22.16 2.93
N PRO A 92 11.52 22.30 4.14
CA PRO A 92 10.06 22.24 4.35
C PRO A 92 9.28 23.42 3.73
N GLY A 93 9.98 24.45 3.23
CA GLY A 93 9.40 25.58 2.52
C GLY A 93 9.16 25.34 1.03
N ASP A 94 9.74 24.28 0.44
CA ASP A 94 9.69 24.02 -1.00
C ASP A 94 8.29 23.52 -1.42
N SER A 95 7.54 24.38 -2.11
CA SER A 95 6.19 24.06 -2.61
C SER A 95 6.19 23.00 -3.70
N ASP A 96 7.26 22.94 -4.49
CA ASP A 96 7.36 22.03 -5.63
C ASP A 96 7.66 20.61 -5.13
N GLU A 97 8.53 20.47 -4.13
CA GLU A 97 8.75 19.18 -3.46
C GLU A 97 7.50 18.68 -2.72
N LYS A 98 6.73 19.57 -2.07
CA LYS A 98 5.42 19.20 -1.49
C LYS A 98 4.48 18.65 -2.54
N GLN A 99 4.38 19.31 -3.69
CA GLN A 99 3.50 18.89 -4.77
C GLN A 99 3.93 17.53 -5.34
N LYS A 100 5.23 17.35 -5.63
CA LYS A 100 5.79 16.07 -6.08
C LYS A 100 5.53 14.95 -5.07
N PHE A 101 5.69 15.24 -3.78
CA PHE A 101 5.43 14.27 -2.72
C PHE A 101 3.96 13.83 -2.71
N LEU A 102 3.03 14.79 -2.75
CA LEU A 102 1.59 14.50 -2.82
C LEU A 102 1.23 13.66 -4.05
N GLU A 103 1.81 13.94 -5.22
CA GLU A 103 1.62 13.15 -6.43
C GLU A 103 2.08 11.70 -6.28
N LYS A 104 3.23 11.46 -5.63
CA LYS A 104 3.71 10.09 -5.37
C LYS A 104 2.83 9.36 -4.38
N VAL A 105 2.39 10.02 -3.31
CA VAL A 105 1.44 9.44 -2.34
C VAL A 105 0.12 9.09 -3.02
N LEU A 106 -0.41 9.97 -3.87
CA LEU A 106 -1.61 9.72 -4.65
C LEU A 106 -1.44 8.54 -5.60
N ALA A 107 -0.28 8.42 -6.25
CA ALA A 107 0.04 7.27 -7.11
C ALA A 107 0.07 5.95 -6.31
N ILE A 108 0.70 5.92 -5.13
CA ILE A 108 0.67 4.75 -4.22
C ILE A 108 -0.78 4.39 -3.87
N LYS A 109 -1.59 5.38 -3.49
CA LYS A 109 -3.01 5.19 -3.16
C LYS A 109 -3.79 4.62 -4.35
N GLN A 110 -3.58 5.14 -5.55
CA GLN A 110 -4.24 4.64 -6.76
C GLN A 110 -3.85 3.19 -7.04
N THR A 111 -2.56 2.84 -6.96
CA THR A 111 -2.11 1.45 -7.14
C THR A 111 -2.74 0.51 -6.10
N LEU A 112 -2.86 0.96 -4.84
CA LEU A 112 -3.59 0.22 -3.81
C LEU A 112 -5.07 0.05 -4.15
N LEU A 113 -5.77 1.12 -4.53
CA LEU A 113 -7.18 1.06 -4.92
C LEU A 113 -7.42 0.14 -6.11
N VAL A 114 -6.53 0.14 -7.11
CA VAL A 114 -6.59 -0.79 -8.25
C VAL A 114 -6.46 -2.23 -7.76
N PHE A 115 -5.49 -2.53 -6.89
CA PHE A 115 -5.37 -3.84 -6.27
C PHE A 115 -6.65 -4.25 -5.51
N TYR A 116 -7.24 -3.31 -4.77
CA TYR A 116 -8.48 -3.54 -4.01
C TYR A 116 -9.70 -3.77 -4.88
N ALA A 117 -9.91 -2.96 -5.92
CA ALA A 117 -11.02 -3.14 -6.87
C ALA A 117 -10.96 -4.55 -7.48
N PHE A 118 -9.77 -4.99 -7.89
CA PHE A 118 -9.58 -6.34 -8.41
C PHE A 118 -9.72 -7.46 -7.36
N ALA A 119 -9.46 -7.17 -6.08
CA ALA A 119 -9.64 -8.13 -4.98
C ALA A 119 -11.11 -8.24 -4.54
N LEU A 120 -11.86 -7.14 -4.56
CA LEU A 120 -13.28 -7.05 -4.18
C LEU A 120 -14.23 -7.62 -5.24
N ASP A 121 -13.94 -7.44 -6.53
CA ASP A 121 -14.71 -8.09 -7.62
C ASP A 121 -14.73 -9.63 -7.52
N ASN A 122 -13.84 -10.23 -6.72
CA ASN A 122 -13.81 -11.68 -6.47
C ASN A 122 -14.37 -12.08 -5.09
N LEU A 123 -14.81 -11.12 -4.28
CA LEU A 123 -15.51 -11.35 -3.00
C LEU A 123 -17.03 -11.41 -3.17
N GLU A 124 -17.60 -10.83 -4.24
CA GLU A 124 -19.04 -10.90 -4.56
C GLU A 124 -19.48 -12.17 -5.29
N VAL A 125 -18.56 -13.03 -5.72
CA VAL A 125 -18.88 -14.32 -6.33
C VAL A 125 -18.60 -15.46 -5.35
N GLN A 126 -19.40 -15.55 -4.29
CA GLN A 126 -19.65 -16.78 -3.53
C GLN A 126 -21.12 -16.87 -3.14
#